data_AF-A0AAR5P9S6-F1
#
_entry.id   AF-A0AAR5P9S6-F1
#
_cell.length_a   1.000
_cell.length_b   1.000
_cell.length_c   1.000
_cell.angle_alpha   90.00
_cell.angle_beta   90.00
_cell.angle_gamma   90.00
#
_symmetry.space_group_name_H-M   'P 1'
#
loop_
_entity.id
_entity.type
_entity.pdbx_description
1 polymer ?
#
loop_
_entity_poly.entity_id
_entity_poly.type
_entity_poly.pdbx_seq_one_letter_code
_entity_poly.pdbx_strand_id
1 'polypeptide(L)'
;CYRDTRTCSICQSDITAERNEELEGKACNYQYSCINSKHGCPQKLPYQEMNDHQINCTFCEYTCPITHCGFKGPYKQMLCHLNVIHSSVKLFQSFIAIFQKTLEVFLVNEKLGIFYCTWTQVDNRIVWKAKFCGPKSRKFFCELKFQRKNFKKSMLLSRCDDYYFKEISIPELKELKLKAKHSVLTVTR
;
A
#
# COMPACT_ATOMS: atom_id res chain seq x y z
N CYS A 1 -7.98 8.93 33.07
CA CYS A 1 -7.68 8.04 34.20
C CYS A 1 -8.93 7.23 34.55
N TYR A 2 -8.99 5.96 34.14
CA TYR A 2 -10.02 5.03 34.61
C TYR A 2 -9.64 4.67 36.05
N ARG A 3 -10.53 4.90 37.03
CA ARG A 3 -10.27 4.50 38.41
C ARG A 3 -10.32 2.97 38.44
N ASP A 4 -9.25 2.36 38.91
CA ASP A 4 -9.13 0.91 39.09
C ASP A 4 -10.07 0.47 40.22
N THR A 5 -11.34 0.27 39.91
CA THR A 5 -12.30 -0.32 40.85
C THR A 5 -12.08 -1.82 40.85
N ARG A 6 -11.56 -2.35 41.97
CA ARG A 6 -11.41 -3.79 42.20
C ARG A 6 -12.74 -4.52 42.39
N THR A 7 -13.87 -3.90 42.04
CA THR A 7 -15.21 -4.46 42.17
C THR A 7 -15.91 -4.47 40.82
N CYS A 8 -16.58 -5.58 40.51
CA CYS A 8 -17.30 -5.79 39.27
C CYS A 8 -18.52 -4.87 39.21
N SER A 9 -18.69 -4.11 38.12
CA SER A 9 -19.84 -3.20 37.96
C SER A 9 -21.18 -3.92 37.74
N ILE A 10 -21.17 -5.22 37.47
CA ILE A 10 -22.37 -6.02 37.21
C ILE A 10 -22.86 -6.70 38.50
N CYS A 11 -21.98 -7.39 39.21
CA CYS A 11 -22.33 -8.17 40.41
C CYS A 11 -21.80 -7.60 41.73
N GLN A 12 -21.04 -6.51 41.68
CA GLN A 12 -20.43 -5.83 42.84
C GLN A 12 -19.39 -6.66 43.63
N SER A 13 -19.06 -7.87 43.17
CA SER A 13 -18.02 -8.72 43.77
C SER A 13 -16.60 -8.25 43.44
N ASP A 14 -15.61 -8.65 44.25
CA ASP A 14 -14.21 -8.34 44.00
C ASP A 14 -13.70 -8.99 42.69
N ILE A 15 -13.01 -8.22 41.86
CA ILE A 15 -12.34 -8.69 40.63
C ILE A 15 -11.01 -9.32 41.05
N THR A 16 -10.86 -10.61 40.78
CA THR A 16 -9.61 -11.33 41.02
C THR A 16 -8.63 -11.14 39.85
N ALA A 17 -7.35 -11.44 40.08
CA ALA A 17 -6.32 -11.44 39.04
C ALA A 17 -6.32 -12.73 38.19
N GLU A 18 -7.24 -13.66 38.46
CA GLU A 18 -7.33 -14.92 37.73
C GLU A 18 -7.85 -14.70 36.32
N ARG A 19 -7.16 -15.30 35.34
CA ARG A 19 -7.57 -15.25 33.94
C ARG A 19 -8.61 -16.33 33.67
N ASN A 20 -9.61 -16.01 32.87
CA ASN A 20 -10.59 -16.98 32.42
C ASN A 20 -10.09 -17.70 31.16
N GLU A 21 -9.20 -18.67 31.34
CA GLU A 21 -8.57 -19.42 30.24
C GLU A 21 -9.60 -20.13 29.34
N GLU A 22 -10.75 -20.55 29.89
CA GLU A 22 -11.82 -21.18 29.11
C GLU A 22 -12.47 -20.19 28.13
N LEU A 23 -12.82 -18.98 28.60
CA LEU A 23 -13.36 -17.93 27.73
C LEU A 23 -12.35 -17.46 26.70
N GLU A 24 -11.08 -17.34 27.09
CA GLU A 24 -9.99 -17.01 26.16
C GLU A 24 -9.85 -18.08 25.06
N GLY A 25 -9.90 -19.36 25.43
CA GLY A 25 -9.87 -20.49 24.48
C GLY A 25 -11.06 -20.48 23.52
N LYS A 26 -12.26 -20.17 24.00
CA LYS A 26 -13.46 -19.99 23.14
C LYS A 26 -13.30 -18.80 22.20
N ALA A 27 -12.78 -17.67 22.69
CA ALA A 27 -12.53 -16.48 21.88
C ALA A 27 -11.49 -16.73 20.78
N CYS A 28 -10.45 -17.53 21.05
CA CYS A 28 -9.46 -17.94 20.06
C CYS A 28 -10.07 -18.75 18.90
N ASN A 29 -11.11 -19.54 19.15
CA ASN A 29 -11.79 -20.34 18.13
C ASN A 29 -12.91 -19.58 17.40
N TYR A 30 -13.32 -18.42 17.91
CA TYR A 30 -14.38 -17.63 17.28
C TYR A 30 -13.87 -16.93 16.02
N GLN A 31 -14.63 -17.05 14.93
CA GLN A 31 -14.30 -16.42 13.66
C GLN A 31 -15.01 -15.08 13.52
N TYR A 32 -14.23 -14.01 13.44
CA TYR A 32 -14.70 -12.65 13.25
C TYR A 32 -14.78 -12.33 11.76
N SER A 33 -15.82 -11.60 11.34
CA SER A 33 -15.92 -11.13 9.95
C SER A 33 -14.94 -9.97 9.73
N CYS A 34 -14.32 -9.93 8.55
CA CYS A 34 -13.46 -8.79 8.19
C CYS A 34 -14.24 -7.46 8.21
N ILE A 35 -13.58 -6.38 8.66
CA ILE A 35 -14.13 -5.01 8.63
C ILE A 35 -14.52 -4.55 7.22
N ASN A 36 -13.88 -5.11 6.19
CA ASN A 36 -14.18 -4.85 4.77
C ASN A 36 -15.26 -5.78 4.20
N SER A 37 -16.00 -6.52 5.05
CA SER A 37 -17.16 -7.33 4.62
C SER A 37 -18.23 -6.49 3.93
N LYS A 38 -18.44 -5.24 4.38
CA LYS A 38 -19.29 -4.23 3.70
C LYS A 38 -18.86 -3.91 2.27
N HIS A 39 -17.60 -4.18 1.91
CA HIS A 39 -17.05 -4.02 0.56
C HIS A 39 -16.95 -5.35 -0.20
N GLY A 40 -17.47 -6.45 0.37
CA GLY A 40 -17.51 -7.76 -0.25
C GLY A 40 -16.42 -8.74 0.20
N CYS A 41 -15.64 -8.45 1.24
CA CYS A 41 -14.68 -9.42 1.77
C CYS A 41 -15.43 -10.62 2.41
N PRO A 42 -15.25 -11.87 1.92
CA PRO A 42 -15.97 -13.02 2.44
C PRO A 42 -15.28 -13.67 3.66
N GLN A 43 -14.11 -13.15 4.06
CA GLN A 43 -13.26 -13.80 5.07
C GLN A 43 -13.83 -13.65 6.48
N LYS A 44 -13.87 -14.79 7.18
CA LYS A 44 -14.09 -14.88 8.63
C LYS A 44 -12.92 -15.62 9.24
N LEU A 45 -12.23 -15.00 10.19
CA LEU A 45 -10.93 -15.45 10.68
C LEU A 45 -10.85 -15.32 12.21
N PRO A 46 -10.04 -16.15 12.88
CA PRO A 46 -9.68 -15.94 14.28
C PRO A 46 -9.07 -14.56 14.51
N TYR A 47 -9.17 -14.04 15.74
CA TYR A 47 -8.64 -12.72 16.09
C TYR A 47 -7.14 -12.57 15.76
N GLN A 48 -6.35 -13.63 15.99
CA GLN A 48 -4.90 -13.63 15.77
C GLN A 48 -4.51 -13.43 14.30
N GLU A 49 -5.32 -13.91 13.35
CA GLU A 49 -5.08 -13.79 11.91
C GLU A 49 -5.70 -12.52 11.31
N MET A 50 -6.60 -11.87 12.05
CA MET A 50 -7.40 -10.75 11.55
C MET A 50 -6.55 -9.55 11.17
N ASN A 51 -5.53 -9.22 11.97
CA ASN A 51 -4.65 -8.09 11.69
C ASN A 51 -3.90 -8.28 10.36
N ASP A 52 -3.26 -9.44 10.19
CA ASP A 52 -2.53 -9.76 8.96
C ASP A 52 -3.45 -9.79 7.74
N HIS A 53 -4.67 -10.30 7.90
CA HIS A 53 -5.68 -10.22 6.84
C HIS A 53 -6.03 -8.78 6.50
N GLN A 54 -6.34 -7.93 7.48
CA GLN A 54 -6.76 -6.55 7.24
C GLN A 54 -5.69 -5.72 6.53
N ILE A 55 -4.41 -5.91 6.89
CA ILE A 55 -3.26 -5.30 6.21
C ILE A 55 -3.23 -5.67 4.71
N ASN A 56 -3.62 -6.91 4.41
CA ASN A 56 -3.46 -7.53 3.09
C ASN A 56 -4.76 -7.65 2.29
N CYS A 57 -5.88 -7.21 2.86
CA CYS A 57 -7.21 -7.37 2.30
C CYS A 57 -7.33 -6.57 1.00
N THR A 58 -7.70 -7.23 -0.10
CA THR A 58 -7.89 -6.60 -1.40
C THR A 58 -9.21 -5.81 -1.51
N PHE A 59 -10.11 -6.00 -0.54
CA PHE A 59 -11.37 -5.26 -0.40
C PHE A 59 -11.23 -4.00 0.46
N CYS A 60 -10.00 -3.59 0.80
CA CYS A 60 -9.76 -2.33 1.50
C CYS A 60 -10.15 -1.11 0.66
N GLU A 61 -10.31 0.02 1.33
CA GLU A 61 -10.50 1.31 0.67
C GLU A 61 -9.14 1.88 0.24
N TYR A 62 -9.14 2.51 -0.93
CA TYR A 62 -8.02 3.25 -1.48
C TYR A 62 -8.29 4.75 -1.32
N THR A 63 -7.25 5.52 -1.05
CA THR A 63 -7.29 6.99 -1.05
C THR A 63 -6.63 7.50 -2.32
N CYS A 64 -7.28 8.43 -3.01
CA CYS A 64 -6.73 9.02 -4.23
C CYS A 64 -5.40 9.73 -3.90
N PRO A 65 -4.31 9.41 -4.63
CA PRO A 65 -2.98 9.93 -4.32
C PRO A 65 -2.76 11.35 -4.84
N ILE A 66 -3.67 11.88 -5.67
CA ILE A 66 -3.61 13.22 -6.25
C ILE A 66 -3.98 14.25 -5.18
N THR A 67 -3.09 15.23 -5.01
CA THR A 67 -3.26 16.31 -4.04
C THR A 67 -4.60 17.02 -4.27
N HIS A 68 -5.30 17.34 -3.17
CA HIS A 68 -6.60 18.03 -3.16
C HIS A 68 -7.80 17.27 -3.74
N CYS A 69 -7.64 16.05 -4.27
CA CYS A 69 -8.78 15.26 -4.75
C CYS A 69 -9.62 14.68 -3.59
N GLY A 70 -8.96 14.06 -2.60
CA GLY A 70 -9.61 13.57 -1.37
C GLY A 70 -10.53 12.36 -1.53
N PHE A 71 -10.76 11.87 -2.75
CA PHE A 71 -11.62 10.71 -3.00
C PHE A 71 -11.11 9.45 -2.28
N LYS A 72 -12.04 8.68 -1.72
CA LYS A 72 -11.79 7.38 -1.08
C LYS A 72 -12.83 6.37 -1.51
N GLY A 73 -12.42 5.13 -1.75
CA GLY A 73 -13.36 4.05 -2.05
C GLY A 73 -12.68 2.74 -2.41
N PRO A 74 -13.46 1.66 -2.58
CA PRO A 74 -12.95 0.33 -2.94
C PRO A 74 -12.35 0.33 -4.35
N TYR A 75 -11.57 -0.70 -4.67
CA TYR A 75 -10.78 -0.84 -5.91
C TYR A 75 -11.55 -0.42 -7.18
N LYS A 76 -12.75 -0.98 -7.41
CA LYS A 76 -13.54 -0.70 -8.62
C LYS A 76 -14.00 0.75 -8.72
N GLN A 77 -14.38 1.37 -7.60
CA GLN A 77 -14.79 2.77 -7.57
C GLN A 77 -13.59 3.69 -7.78
N MET A 78 -12.44 3.38 -7.16
CA MET A 78 -11.19 4.10 -7.40
C MET A 78 -10.77 4.00 -8.87
N LEU A 79 -10.87 2.82 -9.48
CA LEU A 79 -10.54 2.63 -10.90
C LEU A 79 -11.41 3.53 -11.80
N CYS A 80 -12.72 3.59 -11.56
CA CYS A 80 -13.62 4.48 -12.29
C CYS A 80 -13.24 5.95 -12.06
N HIS A 81 -13.04 6.34 -10.81
CA HIS A 81 -12.64 7.69 -10.42
C HIS A 81 -11.37 8.15 -11.15
N LEU A 82 -10.31 7.33 -11.17
CA LEU A 82 -9.06 7.67 -11.85
C LEU A 82 -9.26 7.84 -13.36
N ASN A 83 -10.06 6.99 -14.00
CA ASN A 83 -10.32 7.09 -15.45
C ASN A 83 -11.16 8.31 -15.84
N VAL A 84 -12.09 8.75 -14.99
CA VAL A 84 -13.01 9.85 -15.30
C VAL A 84 -12.45 11.20 -14.86
N ILE A 85 -11.92 11.29 -13.63
CA ILE A 85 -11.48 12.54 -13.01
C ILE A 85 -10.01 12.84 -13.30
N HIS A 86 -9.18 11.81 -13.44
CA HIS A 86 -7.73 11.94 -13.70
C HIS A 86 -7.34 11.32 -15.05
N SER A 87 -8.19 11.51 -16.07
CA SER A 87 -8.06 10.93 -17.41
C SER A 87 -6.78 11.33 -18.16
N SER A 88 -6.14 12.43 -17.76
CA SER A 88 -4.84 12.88 -18.30
C SER A 88 -3.67 11.98 -17.89
N VAL A 89 -3.79 11.27 -16.77
CA VAL A 89 -2.76 10.36 -16.26
C VAL A 89 -3.00 8.96 -16.79
N LYS A 90 -1.96 8.37 -17.40
CA LYS A 90 -2.08 7.02 -17.96
C LYS A 90 -2.29 5.99 -16.86
N LEU A 91 -3.23 5.09 -17.10
CA LEU A 91 -3.54 3.98 -16.23
C LEU A 91 -3.15 2.66 -16.89
N PHE A 92 -2.34 1.86 -16.20
CA PHE A 92 -1.90 0.54 -16.64
C PHE A 92 -2.43 -0.55 -15.71
N GLN A 93 -3.14 -1.52 -16.28
CA GLN A 93 -3.50 -2.77 -15.60
C GLN A 93 -2.27 -3.69 -15.53
N SER A 94 -1.31 -3.32 -14.69
CA SER A 94 0.01 -3.93 -14.62
C SER A 94 0.64 -3.70 -13.25
N PHE A 95 1.75 -4.37 -13.00
CA PHE A 95 2.66 -4.12 -11.87
C PHE A 95 3.98 -3.49 -12.34
N ILE A 96 4.03 -3.06 -13.60
CA ILE A 96 5.20 -2.48 -14.26
C ILE A 96 4.83 -1.08 -14.79
N ALA A 97 5.53 -0.05 -14.31
CA ALA A 97 5.46 1.32 -14.80
C ALA A 97 6.58 1.60 -15.80
N ILE A 98 6.21 2.13 -16.96
CA ILE A 98 7.13 2.52 -18.03
C ILE A 98 6.98 4.02 -18.26
N PHE A 99 8.08 4.77 -18.11
CA PHE A 99 8.08 6.23 -18.11
C PHE A 99 8.57 6.89 -19.42
N GLN A 100 8.53 6.16 -20.54
CA GLN A 100 9.14 6.60 -21.82
C GLN A 100 8.67 7.97 -22.31
N LYS A 101 7.39 8.29 -22.12
CA LYS A 101 6.75 9.53 -22.61
C LYS A 101 5.93 10.24 -21.53
N THR A 102 5.97 9.77 -20.30
CA THR A 102 5.16 10.30 -19.20
C THR A 102 6.00 10.38 -17.93
N LEU A 103 5.72 11.38 -17.10
CA LEU A 103 6.36 11.57 -15.80
C LEU A 103 5.58 10.87 -14.68
N GLU A 104 4.30 10.57 -14.93
CA GLU A 104 3.36 10.01 -13.97
C GLU A 104 2.50 8.94 -14.62
N VAL A 105 2.19 7.89 -13.86
CA VAL A 105 1.32 6.78 -14.27
C VAL A 105 0.61 6.19 -13.05
N PHE A 106 -0.60 5.67 -13.26
CA PHE A 106 -1.25 4.76 -12.32
C PHE A 106 -0.96 3.31 -12.71
N LEU A 107 -0.56 2.50 -11.72
CA LEU A 107 -0.56 1.05 -11.83
C LEU A 107 -1.74 0.52 -11.05
N VAL A 108 -2.57 -0.30 -11.68
CA VAL A 108 -3.70 -0.95 -11.03
C VAL A 108 -3.58 -2.45 -11.19
N ASN A 109 -3.78 -3.17 -10.09
CA ASN A 109 -3.75 -4.62 -10.06
C ASN A 109 -4.65 -5.11 -8.93
N GLU A 110 -5.57 -6.05 -9.18
CA GLU A 110 -6.51 -6.50 -8.14
C GLU A 110 -5.82 -7.18 -6.95
N LYS A 111 -4.67 -7.83 -7.18
CA LYS A 111 -3.91 -8.49 -6.12
C LYS A 111 -3.02 -7.53 -5.35
N LEU A 112 -2.28 -6.66 -6.03
CA LEU A 112 -1.32 -5.74 -5.39
C LEU A 112 -1.97 -4.42 -4.94
N GLY A 113 -3.03 -3.99 -5.61
CA GLY A 113 -3.72 -2.73 -5.38
C GLY A 113 -3.35 -1.64 -6.39
N ILE A 114 -3.42 -0.39 -5.93
CA ILE A 114 -3.27 0.80 -6.78
C ILE A 114 -2.03 1.57 -6.34
N PHE A 115 -1.18 1.89 -7.31
CA PHE A 115 0.02 2.70 -7.12
C PHE A 115 -0.02 3.91 -8.03
N TYR A 116 0.46 5.03 -7.51
CA TYR A 116 0.77 6.21 -8.29
C TYR A 116 2.28 6.36 -8.38
N CYS A 117 2.79 6.19 -9.59
CA CYS A 117 4.23 6.15 -9.85
C CYS A 117 4.63 7.40 -10.61
N THR A 118 5.68 8.06 -10.15
CA THR A 118 6.21 9.26 -10.78
C THR A 118 7.72 9.21 -10.89
N TRP A 119 8.26 10.01 -11.81
CA TRP A 119 9.62 10.50 -11.67
C TRP A 119 9.67 11.99 -11.94
N THR A 120 10.49 12.69 -11.16
CA THR A 120 10.67 14.13 -11.29
C THR A 120 12.16 14.47 -11.18
N GLN A 121 12.54 15.62 -11.74
CA GLN A 121 13.83 16.23 -11.46
C GLN A 121 13.65 17.26 -10.35
N VAL A 122 14.49 17.18 -9.32
CA VAL A 122 14.56 18.15 -8.23
C VAL A 122 16.03 18.55 -8.11
N ASP A 123 16.34 19.82 -8.35
CA ASP A 123 17.70 20.33 -8.43
C ASP A 123 18.58 19.53 -9.40
N ASN A 124 19.66 18.91 -8.88
CA ASN A 124 20.60 18.09 -9.62
C ASN A 124 20.34 16.58 -9.47
N ARG A 125 19.09 16.19 -9.16
CA ARG A 125 18.71 14.82 -8.84
C ARG A 125 17.44 14.41 -9.55
N ILE A 126 17.36 13.12 -9.87
CA ILE A 126 16.14 12.50 -10.35
C ILE A 126 15.57 11.63 -9.23
N VAL A 127 14.29 11.82 -8.93
CA VAL A 127 13.56 11.10 -7.90
C VAL A 127 12.47 10.28 -8.55
N TRP A 128 12.50 8.96 -8.37
CA TRP A 128 11.40 8.07 -8.69
C TRP A 128 10.59 7.81 -7.43
N LYS A 129 9.27 7.80 -7.55
CA LYS A 129 8.36 7.47 -6.47
C LYS A 129 7.32 6.44 -6.93
N ALA A 130 6.93 5.55 -6.02
CA ALA A 130 5.73 4.72 -6.13
C ALA A 130 4.95 4.84 -4.83
N LYS A 131 3.82 5.53 -4.86
CA LYS A 131 2.93 5.70 -3.72
C LYS A 131 1.85 4.64 -3.73
N PHE A 132 1.78 3.83 -2.68
CA PHE A 132 0.68 2.87 -2.52
C PHE A 132 -0.56 3.61 -2.01
N CYS A 133 -1.70 3.38 -2.66
CA CYS A 133 -2.93 4.12 -2.36
C CYS A 133 -3.82 3.45 -1.31
N GLY A 134 -3.42 2.27 -0.80
CA GLY A 134 -4.17 1.52 0.21
C GLY A 134 -3.60 1.64 1.63
N PRO A 135 -3.85 0.66 2.51
CA PRO A 135 -3.37 0.67 3.89
C PRO A 135 -1.84 0.80 3.98
N LYS A 136 -1.37 1.74 4.79
CA LYS A 136 0.07 2.02 4.99
C LYS A 136 0.83 0.82 5.53
N SER A 137 0.19 -0.03 6.32
CA SER A 137 0.82 -1.23 6.87
C SER A 137 1.25 -2.24 5.80
N ARG A 138 0.63 -2.22 4.61
CA ARG A 138 0.91 -3.15 3.53
C ARG A 138 2.28 -2.87 2.90
N LYS A 139 3.11 -3.91 2.79
CA LYS A 139 4.50 -3.81 2.31
C LYS A 139 4.65 -4.43 0.93
N PHE A 140 5.56 -3.86 0.15
CA PHE A 140 5.89 -4.27 -1.21
C PHE A 140 7.38 -4.09 -1.45
N PHE A 141 7.90 -4.76 -2.48
CA PHE A 141 9.21 -4.48 -3.03
C PHE A 141 9.03 -3.70 -4.33
N CYS A 142 9.70 -2.55 -4.42
CA CYS A 142 9.72 -1.74 -5.63
C CYS A 142 11.13 -1.70 -6.18
N GLU A 143 11.28 -2.04 -7.46
CA GLU A 143 12.57 -2.12 -8.14
C GLU A 143 12.59 -1.23 -9.38
N LEU A 144 13.60 -0.39 -9.49
CA LEU A 144 13.88 0.43 -10.66
C LEU A 144 14.88 -0.31 -11.56
N LYS A 145 14.47 -0.61 -12.80
CA LYS A 145 15.28 -1.28 -13.81
C LYS A 145 15.60 -0.35 -14.95
N PHE A 146 16.84 -0.44 -15.42
CA PHE A 146 17.29 0.17 -16.66
C PHE A 146 17.78 -0.94 -17.57
N GLN A 147 17.11 -1.13 -18.70
CA GLN A 147 17.44 -2.18 -19.67
C GLN A 147 17.93 -1.58 -20.98
N ARG A 148 19.07 -2.08 -21.46
CA ARG A 148 19.61 -1.90 -22.80
C ARG A 148 20.08 -3.26 -23.32
N LYS A 149 20.32 -3.39 -24.64
CA LYS A 149 20.65 -4.66 -25.32
C LYS A 149 21.59 -5.57 -24.50
N ASN A 150 22.67 -5.03 -23.92
CA ASN A 150 23.67 -5.80 -23.15
C ASN A 150 23.91 -5.27 -21.72
N PHE A 151 23.00 -4.47 -21.17
CA PHE A 151 23.16 -3.89 -19.85
C PHE A 151 21.85 -3.85 -19.09
N LYS A 152 21.86 -4.43 -17.90
CA LYS A 152 20.75 -4.43 -16.96
C LYS A 152 21.28 -3.93 -15.62
N LYS A 153 20.80 -2.77 -15.20
CA LYS A 153 21.00 -2.27 -13.83
C LYS A 153 19.65 -2.28 -13.14
N SER A 154 19.61 -2.80 -11.92
CA SER A 154 18.45 -2.69 -11.06
C SER A 154 18.82 -2.10 -9.71
N MET A 155 17.87 -1.41 -9.11
CA MET A 155 18.03 -0.71 -7.84
C MET A 155 16.72 -0.82 -7.06
N LEU A 156 16.80 -1.25 -5.81
CA LEU A 156 15.64 -1.25 -4.92
C LEU A 156 15.32 0.19 -4.49
N LEU A 157 14.02 0.49 -4.44
CA LEU A 157 13.52 1.72 -3.85
C LEU A 157 13.46 1.58 -2.32
N SER A 158 13.86 2.63 -1.63
CA SER A 158 13.71 2.76 -0.18
C SER A 158 12.28 3.13 0.17
N ARG A 159 11.77 2.64 1.28
CA ARG A 159 10.41 2.95 1.74
C ARG A 159 10.39 4.12 2.71
N CYS A 160 9.45 5.04 2.53
CA CYS A 160 9.11 6.11 3.47
C CYS A 160 7.58 6.16 3.61
N ASP A 161 7.07 5.74 4.77
CA ASP A 161 5.63 5.66 5.06
C ASP A 161 4.81 4.89 4.00
N ASP A 162 4.04 5.62 3.17
CA ASP A 162 3.14 5.11 2.13
C ASP A 162 3.73 5.16 0.70
N TYR A 163 4.98 5.59 0.55
CA TYR A 163 5.67 5.60 -0.74
C TYR A 163 7.03 4.94 -0.70
N TYR A 164 7.44 4.47 -1.86
CA TYR A 164 8.76 3.95 -2.17
C TYR A 164 9.46 4.96 -3.05
N PHE A 165 10.75 5.17 -2.87
CA PHE A 165 11.49 6.12 -3.69
C PHE A 165 12.93 5.68 -3.96
N LYS A 166 13.46 6.18 -5.07
CA LYS A 166 14.89 6.15 -5.36
C LYS A 166 15.30 7.51 -5.85
N GLU A 167 16.44 7.99 -5.38
CA GLU A 167 17.04 9.23 -5.83
C GLU A 167 18.43 8.93 -6.37
N ILE A 168 18.77 9.53 -7.51
CA ILE A 168 20.08 9.42 -8.15
C ILE A 168 20.46 10.79 -8.67
N SER A 169 21.71 11.20 -8.46
CA SER A 169 22.21 12.46 -9.00
C SER A 169 22.31 12.42 -10.53
N ILE A 170 22.13 13.56 -11.21
CA ILE A 170 22.28 13.65 -12.66
C ILE A 170 23.71 13.27 -13.11
N PRO A 171 24.80 13.68 -12.42
CA PRO A 171 26.16 13.21 -12.73
C PRO A 171 26.28 11.68 -12.67
N GLU A 172 25.82 11.04 -11.59
CA GLU A 172 25.86 9.59 -11.43
C GLU A 172 25.05 8.87 -12.52
N LEU A 173 23.87 9.39 -12.90
CA LEU A 173 23.11 8.87 -14.03
C LEU A 173 23.91 8.90 -15.34
N LYS A 174 24.66 9.98 -15.59
CA LYS A 174 25.51 10.10 -16.79
C LYS A 174 26.68 9.13 -16.76
N GLU A 175 27.34 8.97 -15.62
CA GLU A 175 28.44 8.01 -15.41
C GLU A 175 27.98 6.56 -15.64
N LEU A 176 26.82 6.20 -15.10
CA LEU A 176 26.18 4.90 -15.31
C LEU A 176 25.57 4.77 -16.72
N LYS A 177 25.67 5.82 -17.54
CA LYS A 177 25.09 5.93 -18.88
C LYS A 177 23.58 5.65 -18.87
N LEU A 178 22.86 5.95 -17.80
CA LEU A 178 21.42 5.73 -17.65
C LEU A 178 20.60 6.93 -18.15
N LYS A 179 19.32 6.70 -18.44
CA LYS A 179 18.38 7.77 -18.82
C LYS A 179 17.08 7.56 -18.07
N ALA A 180 16.59 8.60 -17.41
CA ALA A 180 15.42 8.47 -16.55
C ALA A 180 14.15 8.00 -17.29
N LYS A 181 13.91 8.53 -18.49
CA LYS A 181 12.83 8.09 -19.37
C LYS A 181 12.90 6.61 -19.80
N HIS A 182 14.04 5.93 -19.66
CA HIS A 182 14.17 4.50 -19.97
C HIS A 182 14.10 3.61 -18.72
N SER A 183 13.75 4.20 -17.58
CA SER A 183 13.52 3.45 -16.36
C SER A 183 12.19 2.68 -16.44
N VAL A 184 12.20 1.52 -15.83
CA VAL A 184 11.05 0.64 -15.65
C VAL A 184 10.93 0.35 -14.17
N LEU A 185 9.84 0.78 -13.54
CA LEU A 185 9.57 0.49 -12.14
C LEU A 185 8.69 -0.76 -12.05
N THR A 186 9.12 -1.75 -11.29
CA THR A 186 8.37 -2.99 -11.04
C THR A 186 7.95 -3.02 -9.58
N VAL A 187 6.70 -3.40 -9.32
CA VAL A 187 6.17 -3.64 -7.97
C VAL A 187 5.94 -5.14 -7.79
N THR A 188 6.46 -5.71 -6.70
CA THR A 188 6.21 -7.09 -6.29
C THR A 188 5.85 -7.15 -4.81
N ARG A 189 5.34 -8.31 -4.38
CA ARG A 189 5.04 -8.58 -2.98
C ARG A 189 6.23 -9.26 -2.31
#